data_AF-A0A522PHA8-F1
#
_entry.id   AF-A0A522PHA8-F1
#
_cell.length_a   1.000
_cell.length_b   1.000
_cell.length_c   1.000
_cell.angle_alpha   90.00
_cell.angle_beta   90.00
_cell.angle_gamma   90.00
#
_symmetry.space_group_name_H-M   'P 1'
#
loop_
_entity.id
_entity.type
_entity.pdbx_description
1 polymer ?
#
loop_
_entity_poly.entity_id
_entity_poly.type
_entity_poly.pdbx_seq_one_letter_code
_entity_poly.pdbx_strand_id
1 'polypeptide(L)'
;MDIKSTGQSPPKALSTEQQQALSRLHGAAKAFEGVFMGMLMREMRKTAPSDGIFGKASASEQTFSEMLDQQRADQIADSGSLGVARIIERELRDAVLSDASAEAKSKRVDGEF
;
A
#
# COMPACT_ATOMS: atom_id res chain seq x y z
N MET A 1 -32.98 -35.90 -26.91
CA MET A 1 -31.50 -35.86 -26.95
C MET A 1 -31.11 -34.49 -26.43
N ASP A 2 -30.94 -34.44 -25.12
CA ASP A 2 -30.89 -33.23 -24.31
C ASP A 2 -29.42 -33.00 -23.92
N ILE A 3 -28.73 -32.13 -24.65
CA ILE A 3 -27.42 -31.63 -24.22
C ILE A 3 -27.64 -30.31 -23.49
N LYS A 4 -27.57 -30.43 -22.17
CA LYS A 4 -27.74 -29.38 -21.17
C LYS A 4 -26.78 -28.21 -21.40
N SER A 5 -27.37 -27.03 -21.28
CA SER A 5 -26.75 -25.73 -21.05
C SER A 5 -25.67 -25.79 -19.94
N THR A 6 -24.41 -25.62 -20.31
CA THR A 6 -23.35 -25.21 -19.37
C THR A 6 -23.51 -23.72 -19.10
N GLY A 7 -24.23 -23.42 -18.01
CA GLY A 7 -24.28 -22.08 -17.43
C GLY A 7 -22.91 -21.69 -16.89
N GLN A 8 -22.16 -20.94 -17.68
CA GLN A 8 -21.02 -20.20 -17.18
C GLN A 8 -21.57 -18.97 -16.47
N SER A 9 -21.63 -19.03 -15.13
CA SER A 9 -22.02 -17.89 -14.30
C SER A 9 -21.13 -16.69 -14.66
N PRO A 10 -21.70 -15.50 -14.89
CA PRO A 10 -20.92 -14.31 -15.19
C PRO A 10 -20.01 -13.97 -14.00
N PRO A 11 -18.85 -13.33 -14.24
CA PRO A 11 -17.95 -12.92 -13.16
C PRO A 11 -18.72 -12.05 -12.16
N LYS A 12 -18.77 -12.51 -10.91
CA LYS A 12 -19.48 -11.83 -9.83
C LYS A 12 -18.84 -10.46 -9.63
N ALA A 13 -19.60 -9.39 -9.88
CA ALA A 13 -19.15 -8.03 -9.60
C ALA A 13 -18.83 -7.88 -8.10
N LEU A 14 -17.75 -7.16 -7.78
CA LEU A 14 -17.35 -6.87 -6.41
C LEU A 14 -18.42 -6.03 -5.71
N SER A 15 -18.75 -6.35 -4.46
CA SER A 15 -19.66 -5.52 -3.65
C SER A 15 -19.03 -4.17 -3.28
N THR A 16 -19.85 -3.22 -2.84
CA THR A 16 -19.37 -1.91 -2.38
C THR A 16 -18.37 -2.04 -1.24
N GLU A 17 -18.62 -2.95 -0.30
CA GLU A 17 -17.73 -3.22 0.84
C GLU A 17 -16.39 -3.78 0.38
N GLN A 18 -16.40 -4.70 -0.59
CA GLN A 18 -15.18 -5.25 -1.18
C GLN A 18 -14.37 -4.18 -1.92
N GLN A 19 -15.04 -3.29 -2.67
CA GLN A 19 -14.38 -2.17 -3.35
C GLN A 19 -13.74 -1.18 -2.36
N GLN A 20 -14.45 -0.86 -1.27
CA GLN A 20 -13.92 -0.02 -0.20
C GLN A 20 -12.73 -0.67 0.50
N ALA A 21 -12.79 -1.97 0.76
CA ALA A 21 -11.69 -2.71 1.38
C ALA A 21 -10.44 -2.72 0.48
N LEU A 22 -10.58 -2.91 -0.83
CA LEU A 22 -9.48 -2.78 -1.78
C LEU A 22 -8.90 -1.36 -1.84
N SER A 23 -9.74 -0.32 -1.76
CA SER A 23 -9.27 1.07 -1.71
C SER A 23 -8.44 1.35 -0.45
N ARG A 24 -8.88 0.83 0.71
CA ARG A 24 -8.12 0.91 1.97
C ARG A 24 -6.79 0.16 1.88
N LEU A 25 -6.79 -1.04 1.28
CA LEU A 25 -5.57 -1.82 1.06
C LEU A 25 -4.58 -1.04 0.19
N HIS A 26 -5.05 -0.43 -0.91
CA HIS A 26 -4.21 0.39 -1.79
C HIS A 26 -3.57 1.57 -1.03
N GLY A 27 -4.38 2.32 -0.27
CA GLY A 27 -3.87 3.44 0.53
C GLY A 27 -2.82 3.01 1.56
N ALA A 28 -3.07 1.90 2.27
CA ALA A 28 -2.13 1.35 3.25
C ALA A 28 -0.84 0.84 2.60
N ALA A 29 -0.94 0.16 1.45
CA ALA A 29 0.20 -0.36 0.71
C ALA A 29 1.11 0.77 0.20
N LYS A 30 0.53 1.86 -0.33
CA LYS A 30 1.28 3.07 -0.72
C LYS A 30 1.97 3.73 0.47
N ALA A 31 1.26 3.90 1.59
CA ALA A 31 1.83 4.48 2.80
C ALA A 31 3.02 3.65 3.32
N PHE A 32 2.91 2.31 3.29
CA PHE A 32 4.01 1.42 3.64
C PHE A 32 5.22 1.59 2.72
N GLU A 33 5.00 1.72 1.40
CA GLU A 33 6.09 1.97 0.44
C GLU A 33 6.84 3.27 0.75
N GLY A 34 6.15 4.33 1.17
CA GLY A 34 6.77 5.59 1.61
C GLY A 34 7.63 5.44 2.87
N VAL A 35 7.12 4.73 3.88
CA VAL A 35 7.91 4.42 5.09
C VAL A 35 9.16 3.61 4.75
N PHE A 36 9.01 2.58 3.90
CA PHE A 36 10.13 1.76 3.46
C PHE A 36 11.18 2.58 2.69
N MET A 37 10.75 3.48 1.80
CA MET A 37 11.66 4.39 1.10
C MET A 37 12.42 5.31 2.06
N GLY A 38 11.74 5.88 3.06
CA GLY A 38 12.41 6.67 4.10
C GLY A 38 13.48 5.87 4.85
N MET A 39 13.20 4.60 5.18
CA MET A 39 14.19 3.70 5.79
C MET A 39 15.38 3.44 4.86
N LEU A 40 15.11 3.20 3.56
CA LEU A 40 16.15 2.96 2.56
C LEU A 40 17.06 4.18 2.39
N MET A 41 16.49 5.38 2.22
CA MET A 41 17.25 6.63 2.09
C MET A 41 18.13 6.89 3.32
N ARG A 42 17.59 6.66 4.52
CA ARG A 42 18.33 6.80 5.76
C ARG A 42 19.52 5.83 5.82
N GLU A 43 19.34 4.58 5.41
CA GLU A 43 20.43 3.60 5.41
C GLU A 43 21.48 3.94 4.35
N MET A 44 21.08 4.33 3.14
CA MET A 44 22.00 4.82 2.11
C MET A 44 22.84 6.00 2.62
N ARG A 45 22.24 6.95 3.34
CA ARG A 45 22.95 8.10 3.92
C ARG A 45 23.96 7.70 4.99
N LYS A 46 23.66 6.70 5.84
CA LYS A 46 24.63 6.17 6.81
C LYS A 46 25.87 5.55 6.14
N THR A 47 25.70 4.98 4.95
CA THR A 47 26.81 4.40 4.17
C THR A 47 27.62 5.44 3.40
N ALA A 48 27.12 6.67 3.25
CA ALA A 48 27.87 7.75 2.64
C ALA A 48 28.96 8.25 3.59
N PRO A 49 30.17 8.59 3.10
CA PRO A 49 31.20 9.19 3.94
C PRO A 49 30.67 10.45 4.63
N SER A 50 30.75 10.49 5.97
CA SER A 50 30.25 11.60 6.79
C SER A 50 31.07 12.89 6.64
N ASP A 51 32.27 12.77 6.06
CA ASP A 51 33.29 13.80 6.03
C ASP A 51 33.39 14.35 4.61
N GLY A 52 32.39 15.17 4.25
CA GLY A 52 32.44 15.94 3.01
C GLY A 52 33.56 16.98 3.06
N ILE A 53 33.85 17.58 1.90
CA ILE A 53 34.89 18.62 1.71
C ILE A 53 34.69 19.84 2.62
N PHE A 54 33.47 20.02 3.16
CA PHE A 54 33.08 21.12 4.04
C PHE A 54 33.04 20.75 5.54
N GLY A 55 33.48 19.56 5.93
CA GLY A 55 33.42 19.07 7.31
C GLY A 55 32.07 18.42 7.67
N LYS A 56 31.81 18.24 8.97
CA LYS A 56 30.57 17.61 9.46
C LYS A 56 29.36 18.53 9.24
N ALA A 57 28.29 17.99 8.68
CA ALA A 57 27.04 18.73 8.46
C ALA A 57 26.50 19.34 9.76
N SER A 58 26.06 20.59 9.69
CA SER A 58 25.44 21.28 10.84
C SER A 58 24.10 20.64 11.21
N ALA A 59 23.64 20.82 12.47
CA ALA A 59 22.34 20.31 12.90
C ALA A 59 21.18 20.83 12.03
N SER A 60 21.23 22.11 11.64
CA SER A 60 20.22 22.71 10.75
C SER A 60 20.21 22.06 9.36
N GLU A 61 21.39 21.80 8.79
CA GLU A 61 21.53 21.16 7.49
C GLU A 61 21.00 19.71 7.50
N GLN A 62 21.19 19.00 8.61
CA GLN A 62 20.62 17.67 8.82
C GLN A 62 19.08 17.74 8.84
N THR A 63 18.48 18.66 9.60
CA THR A 63 17.02 18.83 9.63
C THR A 63 16.43 19.16 8.25
N PHE A 64 17.04 20.09 7.51
CA PHE A 64 16.57 20.42 6.15
C PHE A 64 16.71 19.24 5.18
N SER A 65 17.80 18.47 5.31
CA SER A 65 18.00 17.26 4.52
C SER A 65 16.96 16.19 4.81
N GLU A 66 16.61 16.00 6.08
CA GLU A 66 15.57 15.04 6.49
C GLU A 66 14.19 15.43 5.96
N MET A 67 13.82 16.72 6.02
CA MET A 67 12.56 17.20 5.42
C MET A 67 12.52 17.01 3.90
N LEU A 68 13.65 17.25 3.23
CA LEU A 68 13.77 17.04 1.79
C LEU A 68 13.65 15.54 1.44
N ASP A 69 14.32 14.67 2.20
CA ASP A 69 14.23 13.22 2.02
C ASP A 69 12.80 12.73 2.23
N GLN A 70 12.09 13.25 3.24
CA GLN A 70 10.69 12.91 3.47
C GLN A 70 9.82 13.26 2.26
N GLN A 71 9.95 14.47 1.71
CA GLN A 71 9.21 14.87 0.51
C GLN A 71 9.54 14.01 -0.70
N ARG A 72 10.82 13.61 -0.86
CA ARG A 72 11.23 12.70 -1.94
C ARG A 72 10.65 11.31 -1.73
N ALA A 73 10.65 10.79 -0.50
CA ALA A 73 10.08 9.49 -0.18
C ALA A 73 8.58 9.44 -0.50
N ASP A 74 7.84 10.49 -0.14
CA ASP A 74 6.41 10.62 -0.43
C ASP A 74 6.16 10.64 -1.95
N GLN A 75 6.93 11.42 -2.72
CA GLN A 75 6.82 11.46 -4.18
C GLN A 75 7.12 10.11 -4.84
N ILE A 76 8.13 9.40 -4.34
CA ILE A 76 8.50 8.08 -4.88
C ILE A 76 7.39 7.06 -4.57
N ALA A 77 6.86 7.04 -3.35
CA ALA A 77 5.74 6.18 -2.99
C ALA A 77 4.48 6.48 -3.81
N ASP A 78 4.23 7.76 -4.10
CA ASP A 78 3.11 8.15 -4.96
C ASP A 78 3.25 7.66 -6.40
N SER A 79 4.47 7.63 -6.92
CA SER A 79 4.76 7.08 -8.25
C SER A 79 4.61 5.56 -8.35
N GLY A 80 4.65 4.83 -7.22
CA GLY A 80 4.63 3.36 -7.21
C GLY A 80 5.86 2.71 -7.86
N SER A 81 6.97 3.45 -7.99
CA SER A 81 8.14 3.03 -8.76
C SER A 81 8.93 1.90 -8.12
N LEU A 82 8.83 1.71 -6.80
CA LEU A 82 9.47 0.57 -6.12
C LEU A 82 8.68 -0.73 -6.29
N GLY A 83 7.35 -0.63 -6.43
CA GLY A 83 6.47 -1.79 -6.63
C GLY A 83 6.25 -2.64 -5.38
N VAL A 84 6.69 -2.19 -4.20
CA VAL A 84 6.40 -2.84 -2.92
C VAL A 84 4.90 -2.79 -2.62
N ALA A 85 4.26 -1.64 -2.89
CA ALA A 85 2.81 -1.50 -2.73
C ALA A 85 2.05 -2.53 -3.56
N ARG A 86 2.48 -2.77 -4.81
CA ARG A 86 1.88 -3.77 -5.70
C ARG A 86 2.05 -5.20 -5.19
N ILE A 87 3.20 -5.52 -4.60
CA ILE A 87 3.43 -6.83 -4.00
C ILE A 87 2.48 -7.02 -2.81
N ILE A 88 2.41 -6.05 -1.90
CA ILE A 88 1.50 -6.09 -0.75
C ILE A 88 0.05 -6.27 -1.18
N GLU A 89 -0.39 -5.48 -2.16
CA GLU A 89 -1.74 -5.61 -2.72
C GLU A 89 -1.98 -7.01 -3.28
N ARG A 90 -1.04 -7.56 -4.06
CA ARG A 90 -1.17 -8.90 -4.63
C ARG A 90 -1.30 -9.97 -3.56
N GLU A 91 -0.45 -9.93 -2.53
CA GLU A 91 -0.45 -10.96 -1.47
C GLU A 91 -1.67 -10.86 -0.54
N LEU A 92 -2.18 -9.65 -0.29
CA LEU A 92 -3.27 -9.43 0.67
C LEU A 92 -4.67 -9.35 0.03
N ARG A 93 -4.76 -9.24 -1.30
CA ARG A 93 -6.03 -9.04 -2.01
C ARG A 93 -7.10 -10.05 -1.63
N ASP A 94 -6.78 -11.34 -1.68
CA ASP A 94 -7.77 -12.40 -1.48
C ASP A 94 -8.24 -12.45 -0.02
N ALA A 95 -7.32 -12.23 0.92
CA ALA A 95 -7.64 -12.14 2.35
C ALA A 95 -8.60 -10.96 2.63
N VAL A 96 -8.30 -9.78 2.09
CA VAL A 96 -9.13 -8.57 2.26
C VAL A 96 -10.52 -8.73 1.62
N LEU A 97 -10.60 -9.37 0.45
CA LEU A 97 -11.89 -9.64 -0.21
C LEU A 97 -12.75 -10.66 0.55
N SER A 98 -12.12 -11.68 1.13
CA SER A 98 -12.80 -12.66 1.98
C SER A 98 -13.34 -12.01 3.25
N ASP A 99 -12.51 -11.22 3.93
CA ASP A 99 -12.88 -10.54 5.18
C ASP A 99 -14.01 -9.53 4.96
N ALA A 100 -13.92 -8.68 3.94
CA ALA A 100 -14.98 -7.74 3.57
C ALA A 100 -16.31 -8.44 3.24
N SER A 101 -16.26 -9.64 2.67
CA SER A 101 -17.47 -10.44 2.40
C SER A 101 -18.10 -11.00 3.68
N ALA A 102 -17.26 -11.38 4.66
CA ALA A 102 -17.71 -11.86 5.96
C ALA A 102 -18.34 -10.73 6.80
N GLU A 103 -17.69 -9.57 6.85
CA GLU A 103 -18.21 -8.37 7.51
C GLU A 103 -19.56 -7.93 6.92
N ALA A 104 -19.67 -7.89 5.59
CA ALA A 104 -20.92 -7.54 4.90
C ALA A 104 -22.06 -8.55 5.11
N LYS A 105 -21.73 -9.81 5.44
CA LYS A 105 -22.73 -10.83 5.79
C LYS A 105 -23.19 -10.66 7.25
N SER A 106 -22.28 -10.41 8.18
CA SER A 106 -22.62 -10.16 9.60
C SER A 106 -23.54 -8.95 9.74
N LYS A 107 -23.17 -7.82 9.13
CA LYS A 107 -23.91 -6.55 9.24
C LYS A 107 -25.35 -6.62 8.69
N ARG A 108 -25.63 -7.56 7.79
CA ARG A 108 -26.98 -7.82 7.28
C ARG A 108 -27.82 -8.68 8.22
N VAL A 109 -27.18 -9.58 8.98
CA VAL A 109 -27.86 -10.44 9.96
C VAL A 109 -28.23 -9.64 11.21
N ASP A 110 -27.38 -8.71 11.63
CA ASP A 110 -27.61 -7.89 12.83
C ASP A 110 -28.62 -6.74 12.61
N GLY A 111 -29.01 -6.47 11.36
CA GLY A 111 -29.92 -5.39 10.97
C GLY A 111 -31.38 -5.81 10.76
N GLU A 112 -31.73 -7.09 11.01
CA GLU A 112 -33.12 -7.58 10.97
C GLU A 112 -33.79 -7.51 12.35
N PHE A 113 -33.95 -6.29 12.90
CA PHE A 113 -34.99 -5.91 13.88
C PHE A 113 -35.28 -4.40 13.79
#